data_AF-A0A937U651-F1
#
_entry.id   AF-A0A937U651-F1
#
_cell.length_a   1.000
_cell.length_b   1.000
_cell.length_c   1.000
_cell.angle_alpha   90.00
_cell.angle_beta   90.00
_cell.angle_gamma   90.00
#
_symmetry.space_group_name_H-M   'P 1'
#
loop_
_entity.id
_entity.type
_entity.pdbx_description
1 polymer ?
#
loop_
_entity_poly.entity_id
_entity_poly.type
_entity_poly.pdbx_seq_one_letter_code
_entity_poly.pdbx_strand_id
1 'polypeptide(L)'
;MKKISSFFIFGLFLYAVLGQVAFAGDYDSMIGYYSPPYTSSIVSGDTLRFTAYNPAHYLGTDMPYHHYYGDVYRGTVGNSTLINGHYLGYFGDSWEKIESGNNYDDAADGEHYFVAIYDVDHNEVYEFRSYFEHGSTPPHQRFGVITWIWGDNQLPTTIDVPDIKTGGLGGLSPPFIDYYTFTLPSQTDITISLFSTDFNTFLTLKSHTGHKLAEDDNGHVDWGDHETDDDLGTNSEISGELIPGTYTIEVTSSNFTTIGTYTLVVRDIGTDAIETICDKMGHQYPAVFPGPTHGYDTPNDWVAKMIRVGGDDCVGRCGGKCPDTNAVSCGKYRYTRDCLNHDVCAGEYWHLDPRCNRIVDSADDDCISAPDCAGDHYVRQPFASSCGSKAPCYSTIQNAIDAAVSGSKIKIQAGVYSEKFILNTSKSLTLQGGWDSDFTKQTPNWTFIKAPKANQGSLTLQMVTIRP
;
A
#
# COMPACT_ATOMS: atom_id res chain seq x y z
N MET A 1 -78.55 6.49 6.19
CA MET A 1 -78.82 5.28 6.98
C MET A 1 -77.50 4.54 7.20
N LYS A 2 -77.18 4.24 8.48
CA LYS A 2 -76.27 3.21 9.05
C LYS A 2 -74.94 2.91 8.32
N LYS A 3 -73.77 3.31 8.87
CA LYS A 3 -72.83 2.51 9.71
C LYS A 3 -72.63 1.09 9.15
N ILE A 4 -71.41 0.65 8.83
CA ILE A 4 -70.44 0.07 9.79
C ILE A 4 -69.01 0.21 9.25
N SER A 5 -68.08 0.64 10.12
CA SER A 5 -66.64 0.58 9.92
C SER A 5 -66.11 -0.82 10.21
N SER A 6 -65.33 -1.40 9.30
CA SER A 6 -64.49 -2.56 9.59
C SER A 6 -63.04 -2.13 9.62
N PHE A 7 -62.48 -2.14 10.83
CA PHE A 7 -61.05 -2.12 11.12
C PHE A 7 -60.42 -3.38 10.51
N PHE A 8 -59.53 -3.23 9.54
CA PHE A 8 -58.63 -4.30 9.11
C PHE A 8 -57.28 -4.09 9.81
N ILE A 9 -57.00 -4.95 10.78
CA ILE A 9 -55.70 -5.06 11.43
C ILE A 9 -54.77 -5.72 10.39
N PHE A 10 -53.84 -4.95 9.84
CA PHE A 10 -52.71 -5.51 9.09
C PHE A 10 -51.76 -6.14 10.12
N GLY A 11 -51.89 -7.45 10.30
CA GLY A 11 -50.98 -8.26 11.08
C GLY A 11 -49.61 -8.25 10.42
N LEU A 12 -48.64 -7.69 11.15
CA LEU A 12 -47.22 -7.70 10.87
C LEU A 12 -46.73 -9.17 10.99
N PHE A 13 -46.73 -9.93 9.89
CA PHE A 13 -45.99 -11.19 9.81
C PHE A 13 -44.54 -10.88 9.43
N LEU A 14 -43.77 -10.44 10.43
CA LEU A 14 -42.32 -10.45 10.35
C LEU A 14 -41.89 -11.90 10.63
N TYR A 15 -41.71 -12.70 9.59
CA TYR A 15 -40.96 -13.95 9.71
C TYR A 15 -39.50 -13.58 9.93
N ALA A 16 -39.14 -13.43 11.20
CA ALA A 16 -37.75 -13.47 11.62
C ALA A 16 -37.26 -14.90 11.41
N VAL A 17 -36.60 -15.16 10.28
CA VAL A 17 -35.61 -16.24 10.20
C VAL A 17 -34.39 -15.74 10.96
N LEU A 18 -34.51 -15.73 12.30
CA LEU A 18 -33.35 -15.74 13.16
C LEU A 18 -32.83 -17.17 13.08
N GLY A 19 -31.82 -17.37 12.23
CA GLY A 19 -30.90 -18.48 12.42
C GLY A 19 -30.47 -18.42 13.88
N GLN A 20 -30.69 -19.50 14.61
CA GLN A 20 -30.16 -19.63 15.96
C GLN A 20 -28.65 -19.50 15.83
N VAL A 21 -28.11 -18.35 16.20
CA VAL A 21 -26.69 -18.24 16.49
C VAL A 21 -26.50 -19.13 17.71
N ALA A 22 -25.92 -20.31 17.50
CA ALA A 22 -25.53 -21.20 18.56
C ALA A 22 -24.63 -20.40 19.51
N PHE A 23 -25.08 -20.16 20.73
CA PHE A 23 -24.21 -19.67 21.78
C PHE A 23 -23.29 -20.83 22.15
N ALA A 24 -22.06 -20.81 21.63
CA ALA A 24 -20.96 -21.58 22.20
C ALA A 24 -20.82 -21.20 23.69
N GLY A 25 -20.49 -22.17 24.55
CA GLY A 25 -20.28 -21.90 25.98
C GLY A 25 -19.06 -21.01 26.22
N ASP A 26 -18.79 -20.67 27.48
CA ASP A 26 -17.60 -19.89 27.94
C ASP A 26 -16.23 -20.56 27.61
N TYR A 27 -16.20 -21.57 26.74
CA TYR A 27 -15.05 -22.43 26.45
C TYR A 27 -14.32 -22.08 25.15
N ASP A 28 -14.83 -21.19 24.30
CA ASP A 28 -14.14 -20.80 23.06
C ASP A 28 -12.75 -20.21 23.31
N SER A 29 -12.56 -19.52 24.44
CA SER A 29 -11.24 -19.01 24.84
C SER A 29 -10.32 -20.04 25.49
N MET A 30 -10.82 -21.26 25.78
CA MET A 30 -10.09 -22.32 26.46
C MET A 30 -9.59 -23.41 25.51
N ILE A 31 -9.93 -23.31 24.23
CA ILE A 31 -9.56 -24.27 23.20
C ILE A 31 -8.60 -23.64 22.19
N GLY A 32 -7.78 -24.48 21.58
CA GLY A 32 -6.85 -24.10 20.54
C GLY A 32 -6.70 -25.18 19.50
N TYR A 33 -6.41 -24.75 18.27
CA TYR A 33 -6.13 -25.63 17.15
C TYR A 33 -5.08 -24.97 16.27
N TYR A 34 -3.96 -25.62 16.04
CA TYR A 34 -2.91 -25.07 15.19
C TYR A 34 -2.23 -26.17 14.38
N SER A 35 -1.97 -25.93 13.10
CA SER A 35 -1.19 -26.86 12.27
C SER A 35 0.23 -26.34 12.10
N PRO A 36 1.27 -27.18 12.15
CA PRO A 36 2.61 -26.71 11.91
C PRO A 36 2.75 -25.99 10.56
N PRO A 37 3.62 -24.98 10.51
CA PRO A 37 4.36 -24.37 11.62
C PRO A 37 3.69 -23.16 12.29
N TYR A 38 2.35 -23.04 12.29
CA TYR A 38 1.71 -22.14 13.25
C TYR A 38 2.14 -22.54 14.66
N THR A 39 2.59 -21.57 15.46
CA THR A 39 3.02 -21.79 16.86
C THR A 39 1.96 -21.38 17.87
N SER A 40 0.81 -20.92 17.38
CA SER A 40 -0.34 -20.46 18.14
C SER A 40 -1.63 -20.96 17.49
N SER A 41 -2.70 -21.03 18.29
CA SER A 41 -4.04 -21.37 17.79
C SER A 41 -4.49 -20.44 16.66
N ILE A 42 -5.23 -21.02 15.73
CA ILE A 42 -6.06 -20.33 14.73
C ILE A 42 -7.09 -19.45 15.44
N VAL A 43 -7.39 -18.30 14.83
CA VAL A 43 -8.42 -17.38 15.31
C VAL A 43 -9.72 -17.62 14.55
N SER A 44 -10.84 -17.63 15.26
CA SER A 44 -12.15 -17.80 14.62
C SER A 44 -12.42 -16.69 13.61
N GLY A 45 -12.76 -17.06 12.37
CA GLY A 45 -12.99 -16.14 11.26
C GLY A 45 -11.81 -15.99 10.29
N ASP A 46 -10.66 -16.63 10.56
CA ASP A 46 -9.52 -16.62 9.65
C ASP A 46 -9.83 -17.30 8.30
N THR A 47 -9.05 -16.99 7.27
CA THR A 47 -9.04 -17.74 6.01
C THR A 47 -7.71 -18.47 5.87
N LEU A 48 -7.75 -19.80 5.82
CA LEU A 48 -6.58 -20.66 5.95
C LEU A 48 -6.61 -21.80 4.94
N ARG A 49 -5.43 -22.25 4.54
CA ARG A 49 -5.22 -23.46 3.76
C ARG A 49 -4.22 -24.37 4.49
N PHE A 50 -4.59 -25.63 4.73
CA PHE A 50 -3.68 -26.65 5.26
C PHE A 50 -3.13 -27.50 4.12
N THR A 51 -1.91 -27.99 4.27
CA THR A 51 -1.39 -29.07 3.43
C THR A 51 -1.75 -30.41 4.07
N ALA A 52 -2.09 -31.42 3.27
CA ALA A 52 -2.51 -32.74 3.74
C ALA A 52 -1.47 -33.51 4.58
N TYR A 53 -0.26 -32.96 4.76
CA TYR A 53 0.87 -33.63 5.40
C TYR A 53 1.21 -33.13 6.81
N ASN A 54 0.62 -32.03 7.28
CA ASN A 54 0.94 -31.47 8.60
C ASN A 54 -0.20 -31.76 9.60
N PRO A 55 -0.03 -32.70 10.54
CA PRO A 55 -1.06 -32.98 11.53
C PRO A 55 -1.28 -31.72 12.37
N ALA A 56 -2.52 -31.30 12.54
CA ALA A 56 -2.81 -30.20 13.45
C ALA A 56 -2.75 -30.65 14.91
N HIS A 57 -2.56 -29.71 15.83
CA HIS A 57 -2.51 -29.94 17.25
C HIS A 57 -3.75 -29.35 17.91
N TYR A 58 -4.46 -30.18 18.68
CA TYR A 58 -5.59 -29.77 19.51
C TYR A 58 -5.07 -29.39 20.90
N LEU A 59 -5.58 -28.29 21.45
CA LEU A 59 -5.26 -27.79 22.78
C LEU A 59 -6.56 -27.48 23.55
N GLY A 60 -6.69 -28.00 24.77
CA GLY A 60 -7.76 -27.65 25.71
C GLY A 60 -7.16 -27.19 27.04
N THR A 61 -6.50 -26.03 27.05
CA THR A 61 -5.49 -25.69 28.07
C THR A 61 -6.02 -25.39 29.48
N ASP A 62 -7.34 -25.28 29.68
CA ASP A 62 -7.92 -24.95 30.99
C ASP A 62 -9.22 -25.72 31.31
N MET A 63 -9.45 -26.85 30.64
CA MET A 63 -10.66 -27.63 30.89
C MET A 63 -10.44 -28.65 32.04
N PRO A 64 -11.39 -28.81 32.99
CA PRO A 64 -11.25 -29.68 34.17
C PRO A 64 -11.00 -31.17 33.82
N TYR A 65 -10.58 -32.02 34.76
CA TYR A 65 -10.25 -33.43 34.49
C TYR A 65 -11.41 -34.27 33.90
N HIS A 66 -11.54 -34.28 32.57
CA HIS A 66 -12.58 -34.97 31.82
C HIS A 66 -12.01 -35.61 30.55
N HIS A 67 -12.83 -36.37 29.84
CA HIS A 67 -12.46 -37.00 28.57
C HIS A 67 -12.76 -36.04 27.43
N TYR A 68 -11.76 -35.73 26.60
CA TYR A 68 -11.93 -34.79 25.49
C TYR A 68 -11.90 -35.49 24.13
N TYR A 69 -12.73 -34.97 23.22
CA TYR A 69 -12.66 -35.28 21.80
C TYR A 69 -12.40 -33.99 21.01
N GLY A 70 -11.59 -34.14 19.96
CA GLY A 70 -11.35 -33.10 18.97
C GLY A 70 -11.80 -33.60 17.62
N ASP A 71 -12.72 -32.87 16.99
CA ASP A 71 -13.28 -33.20 15.69
C ASP A 71 -13.14 -32.00 14.74
N VAL A 72 -12.82 -32.26 13.48
CA VAL A 72 -12.76 -31.27 12.39
C VAL A 72 -13.91 -31.51 11.43
N TYR A 73 -14.59 -30.44 11.05
CA TYR A 73 -15.78 -30.46 10.22
C TYR A 73 -15.64 -29.55 9.00
N ARG A 74 -16.24 -29.97 7.88
CA ARG A 74 -16.49 -29.16 6.69
C ARG A 74 -17.94 -28.67 6.74
N GLY A 75 -18.16 -27.36 6.71
CA GLY A 75 -19.47 -26.71 6.80
C GLY A 75 -19.58 -25.76 7.99
N THR A 76 -20.81 -25.56 8.46
CA THR A 76 -21.13 -24.70 9.62
C THR A 76 -21.71 -25.54 10.75
N VAL A 77 -21.64 -25.08 11.99
CA VAL A 77 -22.29 -25.77 13.12
C VAL A 77 -23.77 -26.02 12.83
N GLY A 78 -24.17 -27.28 12.93
CA GLY A 78 -25.52 -27.76 12.65
C GLY A 78 -25.82 -28.10 11.19
N ASN A 79 -24.84 -27.95 10.30
CA ASN A 79 -24.92 -28.32 8.90
C ASN A 79 -23.50 -28.56 8.36
N SER A 80 -22.93 -29.70 8.72
CA SER A 80 -21.54 -30.03 8.40
C SER A 80 -21.32 -31.53 8.20
N THR A 81 -20.13 -31.86 7.70
CA THR A 81 -19.64 -33.24 7.57
C THR A 81 -18.39 -33.39 8.42
N LEU A 82 -18.36 -34.41 9.28
CA LEU A 82 -17.15 -34.78 10.02
C LEU A 82 -16.06 -35.24 9.04
N ILE A 83 -14.90 -34.58 9.07
CA ILE A 83 -13.74 -34.92 8.25
C ILE A 83 -12.85 -35.90 9.01
N ASN A 84 -12.52 -35.54 10.25
CA ASN A 84 -11.67 -36.32 11.12
C ASN A 84 -12.04 -36.05 12.58
N GLY A 85 -11.69 -36.98 13.47
CA GLY A 85 -11.77 -36.72 14.89
C GLY A 85 -11.29 -37.86 15.75
N HIS A 86 -10.73 -37.53 16.90
CA HIS A 86 -10.15 -38.52 17.81
C HIS A 86 -10.23 -38.10 19.27
N TYR A 87 -10.02 -39.09 20.13
CA TYR A 87 -9.94 -38.91 21.57
C TYR A 87 -8.62 -38.22 21.94
N LEU A 88 -8.71 -37.06 22.60
CA LEU A 88 -7.56 -36.23 23.00
C LEU A 88 -6.98 -36.62 24.37
N GLY A 89 -7.63 -37.53 25.11
CA GLY A 89 -7.19 -37.86 26.46
C GLY A 89 -7.79 -36.97 27.54
N TYR A 90 -7.21 -37.07 28.74
CA TYR A 90 -7.64 -36.31 29.92
C TYR A 90 -7.16 -34.86 29.96
N PHE A 91 -6.20 -34.51 29.11
CA PHE A 91 -5.54 -33.21 29.10
C PHE A 91 -5.98 -32.33 27.93
N GLY A 92 -6.86 -32.82 27.05
CA GLY A 92 -7.33 -32.07 25.88
C GLY A 92 -6.22 -31.70 24.89
N ASP A 93 -5.07 -32.39 24.96
CA ASP A 93 -3.86 -32.09 24.19
C ASP A 93 -3.49 -33.33 23.38
N SER A 94 -3.58 -33.20 22.06
CA SER A 94 -3.24 -34.29 21.15
C SER A 94 -3.00 -33.81 19.73
N TRP A 95 -2.14 -34.52 19.02
CA TRP A 95 -1.97 -34.36 17.59
C TRP A 95 -3.10 -35.07 16.84
N GLU A 96 -3.59 -34.41 15.81
CA GLU A 96 -4.48 -34.98 14.81
C GLU A 96 -3.92 -36.31 14.31
N LYS A 97 -4.73 -37.37 14.41
CA LYS A 97 -4.40 -38.63 13.76
C LYS A 97 -4.66 -38.47 12.27
N ILE A 98 -3.60 -38.44 11.48
CA ILE A 98 -3.70 -38.56 10.03
C ILE A 98 -4.08 -40.01 9.72
N GLU A 99 -5.38 -40.29 9.64
CA GLU A 99 -5.87 -41.50 8.99
C GLU A 99 -5.82 -41.27 7.48
N SER A 100 -5.59 -42.32 6.70
CA SER A 100 -5.30 -42.26 5.24
C SER A 100 -6.50 -41.84 4.36
N GLY A 101 -7.34 -40.95 4.86
CA GLY A 101 -8.53 -40.40 4.22
C GLY A 101 -8.89 -38.99 4.69
N ASN A 102 -8.03 -38.30 5.45
CA ASN A 102 -8.19 -36.88 5.80
C ASN A 102 -7.95 -35.99 4.57
N ASN A 103 -8.84 -36.09 3.59
CA ASN A 103 -8.71 -35.38 2.34
C ASN A 103 -9.22 -33.95 2.55
N TYR A 104 -8.31 -33.06 2.93
CA TYR A 104 -8.47 -31.64 2.59
C TYR A 104 -8.30 -31.42 1.07
N ASP A 105 -7.88 -32.44 0.32
CA ASP A 105 -7.56 -32.38 -1.11
C ASP A 105 -8.75 -32.04 -2.02
N ASP A 106 -10.00 -32.12 -1.53
CA ASP A 106 -11.21 -31.73 -2.28
C ASP A 106 -11.88 -30.44 -1.75
N ALA A 107 -11.20 -29.72 -0.85
CA ALA A 107 -11.66 -28.46 -0.30
C ALA A 107 -11.60 -27.35 -1.37
N ALA A 108 -12.70 -26.62 -1.54
CA ALA A 108 -12.77 -25.48 -2.45
C ALA A 108 -12.57 -24.15 -1.69
N ASP A 109 -11.99 -23.15 -2.36
CA ASP A 109 -11.83 -21.82 -1.78
C ASP A 109 -13.19 -21.22 -1.41
N GLY A 110 -13.26 -20.59 -0.23
CA GLY A 110 -14.48 -20.01 0.34
C GLY A 110 -15.31 -20.99 1.17
N GLU A 111 -14.94 -22.26 1.27
CA GLU A 111 -15.69 -23.23 2.08
C GLU A 111 -15.50 -23.00 3.58
N HIS A 112 -16.56 -23.22 4.36
CA HIS A 112 -16.49 -23.09 5.81
C HIS A 112 -15.94 -24.35 6.44
N TYR A 113 -15.09 -24.17 7.45
CA TYR A 113 -14.57 -25.24 8.28
C TYR A 113 -14.67 -24.84 9.75
N PHE A 114 -14.71 -25.83 10.62
CA PHE A 114 -14.51 -25.61 12.03
C PHE A 114 -13.93 -26.82 12.72
N VAL A 115 -13.29 -26.56 13.85
CA VAL A 115 -12.86 -27.58 14.80
C VAL A 115 -13.69 -27.41 16.06
N ALA A 116 -14.15 -28.53 16.61
CA ALA A 116 -14.83 -28.58 17.88
C ALA A 116 -14.00 -29.40 18.86
N ILE A 117 -13.77 -28.84 20.05
CA ILE A 117 -13.21 -29.58 21.18
C ILE A 117 -14.26 -29.62 22.27
N TYR A 118 -14.65 -30.82 22.69
CA TYR A 118 -15.75 -31.02 23.62
C TYR A 118 -15.44 -32.09 24.66
N ASP A 119 -15.98 -31.86 25.85
CA ASP A 119 -16.00 -32.80 26.97
C ASP A 119 -17.03 -33.90 26.69
N VAL A 120 -16.72 -35.16 27.04
CA VAL A 120 -17.66 -36.27 26.97
C VAL A 120 -17.71 -37.07 28.26
N ASP A 121 -18.90 -37.25 28.79
CA ASP A 121 -19.23 -38.36 29.67
C ASP A 121 -19.61 -39.59 28.81
N HIS A 122 -19.45 -40.80 29.36
CA HIS A 122 -19.47 -42.06 28.60
C HIS A 122 -20.63 -42.17 27.57
N ASN A 123 -20.28 -42.15 26.27
CA ASN A 123 -21.14 -42.23 25.05
C ASN A 123 -21.69 -40.92 24.46
N GLU A 124 -21.34 -39.74 24.98
CA GLU A 124 -21.86 -38.44 24.47
C GLU A 124 -21.28 -38.01 23.11
N VAL A 125 -20.21 -38.68 22.63
CA VAL A 125 -19.56 -38.39 21.33
C VAL A 125 -20.57 -38.38 20.18
N TYR A 126 -21.49 -39.34 20.17
CA TYR A 126 -22.50 -39.46 19.11
C TYR A 126 -23.47 -38.27 19.10
N GLU A 127 -23.83 -37.78 20.28
CA GLU A 127 -24.78 -36.70 20.46
C GLU A 127 -24.14 -35.35 20.10
N PHE A 128 -22.86 -35.15 20.46
CA PHE A 128 -22.09 -33.99 20.00
C PHE A 128 -21.90 -33.97 18.48
N ARG A 129 -21.51 -35.08 17.87
CA ARG A 129 -21.40 -35.18 16.40
C ARG A 129 -22.74 -34.92 15.72
N SER A 130 -23.82 -35.49 16.25
CA SER A 130 -25.18 -35.18 15.77
C SER A 130 -25.50 -33.69 15.86
N TYR A 131 -25.08 -33.01 16.93
CA TYR A 131 -25.27 -31.57 17.08
C TYR A 131 -24.49 -30.79 16.02
N PHE A 132 -23.20 -31.08 15.84
CA PHE A 132 -22.36 -30.35 14.90
C PHE A 132 -22.75 -30.60 13.44
N GLU A 133 -23.13 -31.82 13.08
CA GLU A 133 -23.49 -32.20 11.71
C GLU A 133 -24.93 -31.79 11.34
N HIS A 134 -25.88 -31.89 12.28
CA HIS A 134 -27.33 -31.82 11.99
C HIS A 134 -28.12 -30.81 12.83
N GLY A 135 -27.49 -30.13 13.79
CA GLY A 135 -28.11 -29.08 14.60
C GLY A 135 -29.08 -29.62 15.65
N SER A 136 -28.82 -30.83 16.17
CA SER A 136 -29.58 -31.40 17.29
C SER A 136 -29.31 -30.63 18.61
N THR A 137 -29.72 -31.14 19.77
CA THR A 137 -29.39 -30.48 21.05
C THR A 137 -28.12 -31.12 21.61
N PRO A 138 -27.06 -30.36 21.92
CA PRO A 138 -25.87 -30.94 22.51
C PRO A 138 -26.17 -31.46 23.94
N PRO A 139 -25.50 -32.52 24.40
CA PRO A 139 -25.68 -33.06 25.76
C PRO A 139 -25.48 -32.01 26.86
N HIS A 140 -24.51 -31.11 26.66
CA HIS A 140 -24.20 -29.99 27.53
C HIS A 140 -23.36 -28.92 26.80
N GLN A 141 -23.16 -27.76 27.42
CA GLN A 141 -22.45 -26.61 26.84
C GLN A 141 -20.92 -26.59 27.08
N ARG A 142 -20.33 -27.71 27.51
CA ARG A 142 -18.87 -27.89 27.69
C ARG A 142 -18.17 -28.22 26.38
N PHE A 143 -18.21 -27.29 25.43
CA PHE A 143 -17.52 -27.39 24.15
C PHE A 143 -17.10 -26.00 23.67
N GLY A 144 -16.02 -25.94 22.91
CA GLY A 144 -15.61 -24.75 22.16
C GLY A 144 -15.58 -25.03 20.66
N VAL A 145 -15.71 -23.99 19.85
CA VAL A 145 -15.60 -24.07 18.39
C VAL A 145 -14.66 -22.99 17.86
N ILE A 146 -13.72 -23.38 16.99
CA ILE A 146 -12.93 -22.43 16.18
C ILE A 146 -13.33 -22.61 14.72
N THR A 147 -13.82 -21.54 14.09
CA THR A 147 -14.26 -21.54 12.69
C THR A 147 -13.25 -20.85 11.78
N TRP A 148 -13.12 -21.30 10.53
CA TRP A 148 -12.33 -20.61 9.50
C TRP A 148 -12.94 -20.83 8.11
N ILE A 149 -12.44 -20.09 7.13
CA ILE A 149 -12.76 -20.28 5.72
C ILE A 149 -11.56 -20.94 5.05
N TRP A 150 -11.79 -21.96 4.22
CA TRP A 150 -10.77 -22.58 3.41
C TRP A 150 -10.36 -21.64 2.27
N GLY A 151 -9.07 -21.34 2.15
CA GLY A 151 -8.53 -20.59 1.02
C GLY A 151 -7.28 -19.78 1.33
N ASP A 152 -6.69 -19.24 0.27
CA ASP A 152 -5.53 -18.34 0.34
C ASP A 152 -6.03 -16.90 0.39
N ASN A 153 -6.42 -16.40 1.56
CA ASN A 153 -6.83 -15.01 1.71
C ASN A 153 -5.97 -14.33 2.77
N GLN A 154 -4.71 -14.10 2.44
CA GLN A 154 -4.00 -12.95 2.99
C GLN A 154 -4.82 -11.73 2.55
N LEU A 155 -5.56 -11.11 3.47
CA LEU A 155 -6.23 -9.84 3.15
C LEU A 155 -5.16 -8.90 2.58
N PRO A 156 -5.37 -8.35 1.37
CA PRO A 156 -4.33 -7.55 0.76
C PRO A 156 -3.96 -6.36 1.67
N THR A 157 -2.67 -6.13 1.82
CA THR A 157 -2.18 -4.97 2.58
C THR A 157 -2.48 -3.70 1.77
N THR A 158 -3.22 -2.77 2.35
CA THR A 158 -3.49 -1.48 1.69
C THR A 158 -2.24 -0.60 1.70
N ILE A 159 -1.91 -0.02 0.54
CA ILE A 159 -0.80 0.91 0.35
C ILE A 159 -1.29 2.20 -0.30
N ASP A 160 -0.56 3.29 -0.04
CA ASP A 160 -0.82 4.58 -0.67
C ASP A 160 -0.13 4.67 -2.04
N VAL A 161 -0.45 5.69 -2.83
CA VAL A 161 0.29 6.04 -4.04
C VAL A 161 0.70 7.51 -3.98
N PRO A 162 2.00 7.84 -4.07
CA PRO A 162 3.15 6.93 -4.13
C PRO A 162 3.53 6.34 -2.77
N ASP A 163 4.17 5.16 -2.75
CA ASP A 163 4.61 4.47 -1.50
C ASP A 163 5.79 3.50 -1.75
N ILE A 164 6.48 3.13 -0.68
CA ILE A 164 7.51 2.09 -0.64
C ILE A 164 7.13 1.08 0.45
N LYS A 165 7.08 -0.20 0.10
CA LYS A 165 6.90 -1.30 1.06
C LYS A 165 8.05 -2.28 0.98
N THR A 166 8.57 -2.63 2.16
CA THR A 166 9.43 -3.80 2.31
C THR A 166 8.56 -4.96 2.78
N GLY A 167 8.78 -6.12 2.18
CA GLY A 167 8.07 -7.35 2.50
C GLY A 167 9.02 -8.55 2.49
N GLY A 168 8.45 -9.72 2.75
CA GLY A 168 9.22 -10.96 2.76
C GLY A 168 8.35 -12.12 2.32
N LEU A 169 8.66 -12.68 1.16
CA LEU A 169 8.07 -13.94 0.73
C LEU A 169 8.54 -15.01 1.70
N GLY A 170 7.58 -15.63 2.34
CA GLY A 170 7.81 -16.63 3.36
C GLY A 170 6.52 -17.36 3.65
N GLY A 171 6.63 -18.60 4.07
CA GLY A 171 5.47 -19.44 4.24
C GLY A 171 5.87 -20.89 4.33
N LEU A 172 4.85 -21.73 4.44
CA LEU A 172 5.02 -23.11 4.88
C LEU A 172 4.95 -24.07 3.70
N SER A 173 4.31 -23.64 2.62
CA SER A 173 4.25 -24.32 1.34
C SER A 173 4.05 -23.30 0.22
N PRO A 174 4.69 -23.47 -0.95
CA PRO A 174 4.46 -22.62 -2.11
C PRO A 174 3.06 -22.83 -2.71
N PRO A 175 2.51 -21.84 -3.46
CA PRO A 175 3.18 -20.60 -3.86
C PRO A 175 3.26 -19.55 -2.74
N PHE A 176 4.40 -18.87 -2.63
CA PHE A 176 4.55 -17.75 -1.70
C PHE A 176 4.16 -16.45 -2.38
N ILE A 177 2.99 -15.91 -2.02
CA ILE A 177 2.44 -14.71 -2.64
C ILE A 177 2.02 -13.72 -1.56
N ASP A 178 2.50 -12.49 -1.67
CA ASP A 178 1.99 -11.35 -0.92
C ASP A 178 1.04 -10.52 -1.78
N TYR A 179 -0.03 -10.04 -1.16
CA TYR A 179 -1.06 -9.25 -1.82
C TYR A 179 -1.06 -7.82 -1.28
N TYR A 180 -1.07 -6.84 -2.18
CA TYR A 180 -1.23 -5.43 -1.85
C TYR A 180 -2.41 -4.83 -2.62
N THR A 181 -3.08 -3.83 -2.05
CA THR A 181 -4.10 -3.06 -2.76
C THR A 181 -3.86 -1.57 -2.67
N PHE A 182 -4.16 -0.85 -3.75
CA PHE A 182 -4.18 0.61 -3.76
C PHE A 182 -5.42 1.12 -4.51
N THR A 183 -5.78 2.39 -4.28
CA THR A 183 -6.92 3.02 -4.95
C THR A 183 -6.50 4.32 -5.61
N LEU A 184 -6.87 4.49 -6.88
CA LEU A 184 -6.65 5.70 -7.65
C LEU A 184 -7.94 6.53 -7.73
N PRO A 185 -7.94 7.80 -7.30
CA PRO A 185 -9.12 8.66 -7.34
C PRO A 185 -9.39 9.26 -8.73
N SER A 186 -8.39 9.24 -9.60
CA SER A 186 -8.39 9.79 -10.96
C SER A 186 -7.64 8.85 -11.90
N GLN A 187 -7.75 9.09 -13.21
CA GLN A 187 -6.87 8.46 -14.19
C GLN A 187 -5.43 8.92 -13.93
N THR A 188 -4.50 7.97 -13.86
CA THR A 188 -3.13 8.20 -13.38
C THR A 188 -2.19 7.24 -14.08
N ASP A 189 -1.07 7.75 -14.58
CA ASP A 189 0.06 6.93 -15.01
C ASP A 189 0.79 6.40 -13.78
N ILE A 190 1.16 5.12 -13.83
CA ILE A 190 1.64 4.38 -12.68
C ILE A 190 2.84 3.54 -13.11
N THR A 191 3.81 3.44 -12.20
CA THR A 191 4.95 2.53 -12.29
C THR A 191 5.06 1.76 -10.98
N ILE A 192 5.06 0.43 -11.07
CA ILE A 192 5.18 -0.51 -9.96
C ILE A 192 6.47 -1.28 -10.16
N SER A 193 7.45 -1.09 -9.28
CA SER A 193 8.75 -1.75 -9.37
C SER A 193 8.92 -2.69 -8.18
N LEU A 194 9.49 -3.87 -8.41
CA LEU A 194 9.73 -4.90 -7.42
C LEU A 194 11.19 -5.33 -7.46
N PHE A 195 11.88 -5.20 -6.33
CA PHE A 195 13.32 -5.47 -6.21
C PHE A 195 13.58 -6.57 -5.18
N SER A 196 14.43 -7.54 -5.53
CA SER A 196 14.97 -8.52 -4.57
C SER A 196 16.36 -9.01 -4.95
N THR A 197 17.25 -9.07 -3.97
CA THR A 197 18.54 -9.78 -4.10
C THR A 197 18.44 -11.26 -3.73
N ASP A 198 17.31 -11.68 -3.13
CA ASP A 198 17.12 -13.02 -2.59
C ASP A 198 16.47 -13.96 -3.62
N PHE A 199 15.70 -13.42 -4.56
CA PHE A 199 15.00 -14.22 -5.57
C PHE A 199 14.74 -13.45 -6.88
N ASN A 200 14.46 -14.20 -7.94
CA ASN A 200 13.97 -13.66 -9.21
C ASN A 200 12.48 -13.30 -9.04
N THR A 201 12.16 -12.02 -9.16
CA THR A 201 10.86 -11.45 -8.80
C THR A 201 9.81 -11.71 -9.88
N PHE A 202 8.54 -11.72 -9.49
CA PHE A 202 7.41 -11.81 -10.40
C PHE A 202 6.28 -10.95 -9.86
N LEU A 203 5.82 -10.03 -10.69
CA LEU A 203 4.82 -9.02 -10.35
C LEU A 203 3.57 -9.26 -11.18
N THR A 204 2.40 -9.21 -10.57
CA THR A 204 1.12 -9.22 -11.29
C THR A 204 0.23 -8.09 -10.82
N LEU A 205 -0.34 -7.34 -11.75
CA LEU A 205 -1.34 -6.32 -11.50
C LEU A 205 -2.73 -6.82 -11.90
N LYS A 206 -3.69 -6.72 -10.99
CA LYS A 206 -5.09 -7.11 -11.20
C LYS A 206 -6.03 -5.93 -10.95
N SER A 207 -7.13 -5.90 -11.70
CA SER A 207 -8.25 -4.98 -11.44
C SER A 207 -9.05 -5.39 -10.19
N HIS A 208 -9.94 -4.52 -9.71
CA HIS A 208 -10.90 -4.84 -8.63
C HIS A 208 -11.75 -6.10 -8.84
N THR A 209 -11.92 -6.57 -10.09
CA THR A 209 -12.65 -7.82 -10.40
C THR A 209 -11.77 -9.06 -10.35
N GLY A 210 -10.48 -8.91 -10.06
CA GLY A 210 -9.48 -9.97 -10.13
C GLY A 210 -8.91 -10.22 -11.54
N HIS A 211 -9.39 -9.52 -12.57
CA HIS A 211 -8.85 -9.64 -13.92
C HIS A 211 -7.40 -9.14 -13.99
N LYS A 212 -6.48 -9.97 -14.48
CA LYS A 212 -5.07 -9.63 -14.71
C LYS A 212 -4.94 -8.56 -15.79
N LEU A 213 -4.30 -7.46 -15.46
CA LEU A 213 -4.06 -6.32 -16.35
C LEU A 213 -2.66 -6.39 -16.96
N ALA A 214 -1.66 -6.70 -16.14
CA ALA A 214 -0.27 -6.82 -16.54
C ALA A 214 0.46 -7.82 -15.61
N GLU A 215 1.55 -8.39 -16.11
CA GLU A 215 2.50 -9.15 -15.32
C GLU A 215 3.89 -8.94 -15.89
N ASP A 216 4.89 -9.11 -15.04
CA ASP A 216 6.28 -8.97 -15.42
C ASP A 216 7.18 -9.76 -14.45
N ASP A 217 8.23 -10.39 -14.96
CA ASP A 217 9.10 -11.29 -14.19
C ASP A 217 10.61 -11.08 -14.36
N ASN A 218 11.02 -10.20 -15.26
CA ASN A 218 12.39 -9.71 -15.39
C ASN A 218 12.37 -8.34 -16.11
N GLY A 219 11.33 -7.53 -15.86
CA GLY A 219 11.16 -6.25 -16.52
C GLY A 219 12.29 -5.31 -16.15
N HIS A 220 12.98 -4.89 -17.21
CA HIS A 220 14.05 -3.94 -17.14
C HIS A 220 13.56 -2.64 -16.51
N VAL A 221 14.30 -2.19 -15.50
CA VAL A 221 14.26 -0.79 -15.08
C VAL A 221 15.21 -0.07 -16.04
N ASP A 222 14.69 0.36 -17.19
CA ASP A 222 15.45 1.05 -18.23
C ASP A 222 15.78 2.48 -17.79
N TRP A 223 16.86 2.63 -17.02
CA TRP A 223 17.41 3.92 -16.62
C TRP A 223 18.70 4.21 -17.37
N GLY A 224 18.57 4.46 -18.68
CA GLY A 224 19.40 5.50 -19.29
C GLY A 224 20.32 5.15 -20.44
N ASP A 225 20.43 3.90 -20.91
CA ASP A 225 21.30 3.62 -22.06
C ASP A 225 20.58 3.27 -23.35
N HIS A 226 19.27 2.98 -23.34
CA HIS A 226 18.56 2.56 -24.56
C HIS A 226 19.24 1.34 -25.20
N GLU A 227 20.01 0.57 -24.43
CA GLU A 227 20.74 -0.61 -24.90
C GLU A 227 19.85 -1.83 -24.62
N THR A 228 19.45 -2.49 -25.69
CA THR A 228 18.56 -3.65 -25.68
C THR A 228 19.22 -4.95 -25.20
N ASP A 229 20.36 -4.90 -24.50
CA ASP A 229 21.19 -6.08 -24.20
C ASP A 229 21.61 -6.30 -22.72
N ASP A 230 21.09 -5.51 -21.77
CA ASP A 230 21.44 -5.58 -20.34
C ASP A 230 20.44 -6.37 -19.46
N ASP A 231 19.74 -7.37 -20.03
CA ASP A 231 18.74 -8.29 -19.41
C ASP A 231 19.29 -9.20 -18.27
N LEU A 232 20.28 -8.75 -17.50
CA LEU A 232 20.88 -9.53 -16.41
C LEU A 232 20.15 -9.36 -15.08
N GLY A 233 19.24 -8.38 -14.97
CA GLY A 233 18.41 -8.16 -13.79
C GLY A 233 17.27 -9.17 -13.67
N THR A 234 16.91 -9.53 -12.44
CA THR A 234 15.75 -10.38 -12.13
C THR A 234 14.71 -9.64 -11.31
N ASN A 235 14.69 -8.31 -11.42
CA ASN A 235 13.70 -7.43 -10.84
C ASN A 235 12.53 -7.27 -11.82
N SER A 236 11.38 -6.79 -11.34
CA SER A 236 10.18 -6.64 -12.16
C SER A 236 9.66 -5.20 -12.15
N GLU A 237 9.11 -4.75 -13.27
CA GLU A 237 8.45 -3.46 -13.38
C GLU A 237 7.19 -3.55 -14.27
N ILE A 238 6.09 -2.97 -13.78
CA ILE A 238 4.87 -2.77 -14.56
C ILE A 238 4.60 -1.27 -14.63
N SER A 239 4.42 -0.74 -15.83
CA SER A 239 3.97 0.63 -16.06
C SER A 239 2.73 0.71 -16.95
N GLY A 240 1.98 1.78 -16.81
CA GLY A 240 0.85 2.08 -17.69
C GLY A 240 -0.14 3.09 -17.11
N GLU A 241 -1.09 3.48 -17.93
CA GLU A 241 -2.17 4.38 -17.54
C GLU A 241 -3.34 3.59 -16.94
N LEU A 242 -3.72 3.90 -15.71
CA LEU A 242 -4.87 3.28 -15.03
C LEU A 242 -5.99 4.31 -14.80
N ILE A 243 -7.22 3.87 -15.01
CA ILE A 243 -8.43 4.66 -14.71
C ILE A 243 -8.71 4.69 -13.18
N PRO A 244 -9.62 5.54 -12.69
CA PRO A 244 -9.98 5.52 -11.27
C PRO A 244 -10.53 4.15 -10.85
N GLY A 245 -10.04 3.62 -9.73
CA GLY A 245 -10.43 2.30 -9.25
C GLY A 245 -9.50 1.74 -8.18
N THR A 246 -9.86 0.56 -7.67
CA THR A 246 -9.03 -0.22 -6.75
C THR A 246 -8.34 -1.35 -7.51
N TYR A 247 -7.07 -1.55 -7.20
CA TYR A 247 -6.20 -2.51 -7.87
C TYR A 247 -5.52 -3.40 -6.85
N THR A 248 -5.17 -4.61 -7.27
CA THR A 248 -4.42 -5.57 -6.46
C THR A 248 -3.09 -5.87 -7.13
N ILE A 249 -2.01 -5.82 -6.36
CA ILE A 249 -0.67 -6.25 -6.76
C ILE A 249 -0.40 -7.60 -6.09
N GLU A 250 0.08 -8.56 -6.87
CA GLU A 250 0.61 -9.83 -6.36
C GLU A 250 2.13 -9.81 -6.52
N VAL A 251 2.82 -10.05 -5.42
CA VAL A 251 4.28 -10.17 -5.35
C VAL A 251 4.62 -11.62 -5.09
N THR A 252 5.43 -12.22 -5.95
CA THR A 252 5.92 -13.61 -5.82
C THR A 252 7.31 -13.73 -6.43
N SER A 253 7.95 -14.90 -6.28
CA SER A 253 9.10 -15.27 -7.11
C SER A 253 8.62 -15.88 -8.43
N SER A 254 9.42 -15.78 -9.50
CA SER A 254 9.07 -16.32 -10.84
C SER A 254 8.90 -17.83 -10.89
N ASN A 255 9.55 -18.55 -9.98
CA ASN A 255 9.38 -19.98 -9.79
C ASN A 255 8.36 -20.33 -8.69
N PHE A 256 7.71 -19.34 -8.08
CA PHE A 256 6.73 -19.43 -6.98
C PHE A 256 7.20 -20.17 -5.72
N THR A 257 8.48 -20.52 -5.62
CA THR A 257 9.02 -21.42 -4.58
C THR A 257 10.17 -20.83 -3.78
N THR A 258 10.78 -19.75 -4.28
CA THR A 258 11.85 -19.07 -3.55
C THR A 258 11.26 -18.09 -2.54
N ILE A 259 11.88 -18.02 -1.36
CA ILE A 259 11.55 -17.11 -0.28
C ILE A 259 12.65 -16.07 -0.13
N GLY A 260 12.34 -14.94 0.49
CA GLY A 260 13.31 -13.87 0.70
C GLY A 260 12.64 -12.54 0.90
N THR A 261 13.46 -11.52 1.12
CA THR A 261 13.02 -10.14 1.28
C THR A 261 12.90 -9.43 -0.06
N TYR A 262 12.02 -8.44 -0.12
CA TYR A 262 11.85 -7.60 -1.30
C TYR A 262 11.46 -6.17 -0.94
N THR A 263 11.62 -5.27 -1.90
CA THR A 263 11.12 -3.89 -1.87
C THR A 263 10.16 -3.68 -3.03
N LEU A 264 8.92 -3.34 -2.72
CA LEU A 264 7.88 -2.91 -3.65
C LEU A 264 7.81 -1.38 -3.65
N VAL A 265 7.86 -0.76 -4.83
CA VAL A 265 7.74 0.69 -5.02
C VAL A 265 6.58 0.99 -5.95
N VAL A 266 5.70 1.89 -5.53
CA VAL A 266 4.53 2.30 -6.31
C VAL A 266 4.59 3.80 -6.51
N ARG A 267 4.57 4.25 -7.78
CA ARG A 267 4.69 5.66 -8.17
C ARG A 267 3.51 6.08 -9.03
N ASP A 268 3.02 7.30 -8.85
CA ASP A 268 2.03 7.95 -9.72
C ASP A 268 2.71 8.70 -10.87
N ILE A 269 3.61 8.00 -11.56
CA ILE A 269 4.25 8.43 -12.80
C ILE A 269 4.40 7.22 -13.72
N GLY A 270 4.26 7.43 -15.03
CA GLY A 270 4.49 6.38 -16.03
C GLY A 270 5.97 6.17 -16.34
N THR A 271 6.22 5.56 -17.51
CA THR A 271 7.55 5.36 -18.10
C THR A 271 7.74 6.22 -19.36
N ASP A 272 7.16 7.41 -19.37
CA ASP A 272 7.39 8.35 -20.48
C ASP A 272 8.88 8.70 -20.53
N ALA A 273 9.40 9.05 -21.71
CA ALA A 273 10.81 9.43 -21.88
C ALA A 273 11.22 10.70 -21.09
N ILE A 274 10.27 11.37 -20.41
CA ILE A 274 10.51 12.53 -19.56
C ILE A 274 9.54 12.43 -18.37
N GLU A 275 10.06 12.13 -17.19
CA GLU A 275 9.25 11.88 -16.01
C GLU A 275 9.35 13.05 -15.05
N THR A 276 8.65 14.13 -15.40
CA THR A 276 8.64 15.32 -14.57
C THR A 276 7.95 15.06 -13.22
N ILE A 277 8.64 15.45 -12.14
CA ILE A 277 8.11 15.41 -10.77
C ILE A 277 7.89 16.84 -10.21
N CYS A 278 7.70 17.82 -11.10
CA CYS A 278 7.49 19.22 -10.71
C CYS A 278 6.31 19.40 -9.74
N ASP A 279 5.23 18.62 -9.89
CA ASP A 279 4.06 18.64 -9.02
C ASP A 279 4.31 18.01 -7.64
N LYS A 280 5.39 17.21 -7.51
CA LYS A 280 5.80 16.57 -6.24
C LYS A 280 6.70 17.47 -5.39
N MET A 281 7.09 18.65 -5.87
CA MET A 281 7.97 19.56 -5.13
C MET A 281 7.42 19.89 -3.73
N GLY A 282 8.23 19.64 -2.70
CA GLY A 282 7.89 19.83 -1.30
C GLY A 282 7.21 18.64 -0.63
N HIS A 283 6.86 17.60 -1.39
CA HIS A 283 6.27 16.34 -0.92
C HIS A 283 7.30 15.22 -0.87
N GLN A 284 6.98 14.16 -0.12
CA GLN A 284 7.75 12.92 -0.10
C GLN A 284 7.47 12.13 -1.39
N TYR A 285 8.51 11.63 -2.03
CA TYR A 285 8.43 10.85 -3.25
C TYR A 285 9.47 9.72 -3.25
N PRO A 286 9.17 8.54 -3.82
CA PRO A 286 10.13 7.44 -3.90
C PRO A 286 11.30 7.78 -4.83
N ALA A 287 12.51 7.78 -4.27
CA ALA A 287 13.76 7.72 -5.03
C ALA A 287 14.26 6.27 -5.05
N VAL A 288 14.64 5.76 -6.23
CA VAL A 288 15.13 4.40 -6.45
C VAL A 288 16.53 4.48 -7.03
N PHE A 289 17.50 3.83 -6.41
CA PHE A 289 18.90 3.93 -6.83
C PHE A 289 19.70 2.65 -6.48
N PRO A 290 20.86 2.42 -7.11
CA PRO A 290 21.73 1.29 -6.81
C PRO A 290 22.06 1.14 -5.32
N GLY A 291 22.05 -0.08 -4.82
CA GLY A 291 22.37 -0.43 -3.44
C GLY A 291 23.88 -0.50 -3.12
N PRO A 292 24.23 -0.82 -1.86
CA PRO A 292 25.61 -0.87 -1.37
C PRO A 292 26.49 -1.90 -2.09
N THR A 293 25.89 -2.98 -2.54
CA THR A 293 26.54 -4.12 -3.20
C THR A 293 26.31 -4.12 -4.70
N HIS A 294 25.53 -3.19 -5.26
CA HIS A 294 25.25 -3.07 -6.69
C HIS A 294 26.53 -2.98 -7.54
N GLY A 295 26.69 -3.95 -8.43
CA GLY A 295 27.77 -4.06 -9.40
C GLY A 295 27.37 -5.00 -10.53
N TYR A 296 28.30 -5.28 -11.46
CA TYR A 296 28.02 -6.18 -12.60
C TYR A 296 27.56 -7.58 -12.18
N ASP A 297 28.00 -8.07 -11.00
CA ASP A 297 27.64 -9.39 -10.48
C ASP A 297 26.38 -9.39 -9.60
N THR A 298 25.79 -8.22 -9.34
CA THR A 298 24.65 -8.01 -8.42
C THR A 298 23.67 -6.97 -9.01
N PRO A 299 23.15 -7.19 -10.22
CA PRO A 299 22.30 -6.21 -10.91
C PRO A 299 21.00 -5.89 -10.17
N ASN A 300 20.62 -6.73 -9.20
CA ASN A 300 19.36 -6.61 -8.47
C ASN A 300 19.40 -5.78 -7.20
N ASP A 301 20.59 -5.39 -6.73
CA ASP A 301 20.71 -4.61 -5.50
C ASP A 301 20.28 -3.16 -5.77
N TRP A 302 18.98 -2.91 -5.64
CA TRP A 302 18.36 -1.59 -5.75
C TRP A 302 17.71 -1.25 -4.43
N VAL A 303 17.81 0.02 -4.04
CA VAL A 303 17.28 0.55 -2.79
C VAL A 303 16.31 1.68 -3.11
N ALA A 304 15.23 1.74 -2.35
CA ALA A 304 14.26 2.83 -2.44
C ALA A 304 14.19 3.62 -1.13
N LYS A 305 14.04 4.94 -1.22
CA LYS A 305 13.84 5.83 -0.07
C LYS A 305 12.77 6.87 -0.37
N MET A 306 11.91 7.17 0.59
CA MET A 306 11.01 8.33 0.52
C MET A 306 11.82 9.59 0.78
N ILE A 307 11.87 10.49 -0.19
CA ILE A 307 12.67 11.71 -0.15
C ILE A 307 11.78 12.91 -0.45
N ARG A 308 12.01 14.01 0.27
CA ARG A 308 11.32 15.27 -0.02
C ARG A 308 11.90 15.92 -1.27
N VAL A 309 11.11 16.03 -2.33
CA VAL A 309 11.53 16.67 -3.59
C VAL A 309 11.72 18.18 -3.38
N GLY A 310 12.81 18.74 -3.90
CA GLY A 310 13.17 20.15 -3.76
C GLY A 310 13.79 20.50 -2.40
N GLY A 311 13.37 21.64 -1.83
CA GLY A 311 13.92 22.17 -0.57
C GLY A 311 15.21 22.97 -0.75
N ASP A 312 15.91 23.22 0.37
CA ASP A 312 17.15 24.00 0.41
C ASP A 312 18.31 23.30 -0.31
N ASP A 313 18.21 21.97 -0.45
CA ASP A 313 19.17 21.12 -1.17
C ASP A 313 18.76 20.86 -2.62
N CYS A 314 17.58 21.33 -3.05
CA CYS A 314 17.03 21.18 -4.41
C CYS A 314 16.98 19.74 -4.91
N VAL A 315 16.69 18.77 -4.03
CA VAL A 315 16.77 17.33 -4.34
C VAL A 315 15.80 16.97 -5.47
N GLY A 316 16.32 16.29 -6.50
CA GLY A 316 15.59 15.93 -7.71
C GLY A 316 15.59 17.00 -8.79
N ARG A 317 16.39 18.04 -8.64
CA ARG A 317 16.57 19.06 -9.69
C ARG A 317 17.64 18.59 -10.67
N CYS A 318 17.33 18.64 -11.96
CA CYS A 318 18.32 18.36 -12.98
C CYS A 318 19.34 19.50 -13.10
N GLY A 319 20.62 19.13 -13.21
CA GLY A 319 21.75 20.04 -13.37
C GLY A 319 22.50 20.33 -12.05
N GLY A 320 23.55 21.16 -12.14
CA GLY A 320 24.50 21.30 -11.04
C GLY A 320 23.99 22.16 -9.89
N LYS A 321 23.70 21.52 -8.74
CA LYS A 321 23.32 22.07 -7.41
C LYS A 321 22.25 23.18 -7.43
N CYS A 322 21.80 23.56 -6.23
CA CYS A 322 20.95 24.73 -6.02
C CYS A 322 21.55 26.01 -6.66
N PRO A 323 20.72 27.04 -6.95
CA PRO A 323 21.01 28.14 -7.90
C PRO A 323 22.26 29.01 -7.69
N ASP A 324 23.16 28.68 -6.76
CA ASP A 324 24.33 29.47 -6.38
C ASP A 324 25.67 28.90 -6.88
N THR A 325 25.68 27.76 -7.57
CA THR A 325 26.93 27.23 -8.16
C THR A 325 26.85 27.21 -9.68
N ASN A 326 27.85 27.78 -10.34
CA ASN A 326 27.96 27.91 -11.80
C ASN A 326 28.15 26.56 -12.54
N ALA A 327 27.29 25.57 -12.31
CA ALA A 327 27.44 24.22 -12.83
C ALA A 327 26.36 23.86 -13.87
N VAL A 328 26.81 23.81 -15.14
CA VAL A 328 26.29 23.08 -16.33
C VAL A 328 24.85 23.39 -16.80
N SER A 329 24.61 23.11 -18.09
CA SER A 329 23.86 23.88 -19.09
C SER A 329 22.36 23.60 -19.26
N CYS A 330 21.79 22.70 -18.46
CA CYS A 330 20.38 22.41 -18.55
C CYS A 330 19.57 23.44 -17.78
N GLY A 331 18.40 23.81 -18.31
CA GLY A 331 17.64 25.00 -17.91
C GLY A 331 17.44 25.18 -16.39
N LYS A 332 17.13 26.41 -15.99
CA LYS A 332 16.90 26.72 -14.57
C LYS A 332 15.56 26.08 -14.17
N TYR A 333 15.61 25.08 -13.28
CA TYR A 333 14.46 24.50 -12.55
C TYR A 333 13.65 23.40 -13.27
N ARG A 334 14.30 22.31 -13.63
CA ARG A 334 13.64 21.05 -14.03
C ARG A 334 13.74 20.05 -12.89
N TYR A 335 12.66 19.35 -12.61
CA TYR A 335 12.65 18.27 -11.63
C TYR A 335 12.12 17.01 -12.29
N THR A 336 12.90 15.94 -12.25
CA THR A 336 12.54 14.66 -12.83
C THR A 336 12.88 13.52 -11.89
N ARG A 337 12.31 12.34 -12.19
CA ARG A 337 12.53 11.11 -11.46
C ARG A 337 14.01 10.71 -11.47
N ASP A 338 14.69 10.85 -12.59
CA ASP A 338 16.06 10.39 -12.79
C ASP A 338 17.04 11.29 -12.03
N CYS A 339 16.80 12.60 -12.10
CA CYS A 339 17.54 13.58 -11.30
C CYS A 339 17.34 13.36 -9.79
N LEU A 340 16.14 12.94 -9.35
CA LEU A 340 15.89 12.58 -7.95
C LEU A 340 16.69 11.35 -7.53
N ASN A 341 16.66 10.30 -8.35
CA ASN A 341 17.40 9.08 -8.08
C ASN A 341 18.91 9.32 -8.02
N HIS A 342 19.44 10.11 -8.97
CA HIS A 342 20.83 10.51 -9.00
C HIS A 342 21.24 11.30 -7.75
N ASP A 343 20.49 12.34 -7.38
CA ASP A 343 20.81 13.19 -6.22
C ASP A 343 20.85 12.39 -4.92
N VAL A 344 19.89 11.48 -4.75
CA VAL A 344 19.80 10.63 -3.56
C VAL A 344 20.94 9.60 -3.53
N CYS A 345 21.28 9.01 -4.67
CA CYS A 345 22.44 8.14 -4.81
C CYS A 345 23.73 8.87 -4.45
N ALA A 346 23.95 10.06 -5.01
CA ALA A 346 25.13 10.88 -4.78
C ALA A 346 25.24 11.33 -3.32
N GLY A 347 24.11 11.57 -2.65
CA GLY A 347 24.04 11.84 -1.22
C GLY A 347 24.45 10.64 -0.35
N GLU A 348 24.10 9.42 -0.78
CA GLU A 348 24.39 8.19 -0.05
C GLU A 348 25.85 7.72 -0.23
N TYR A 349 26.36 7.72 -1.45
CA TYR A 349 27.64 7.09 -1.80
C TYR A 349 28.75 8.03 -2.26
N TRP A 350 28.50 9.34 -2.28
CA TRP A 350 29.25 10.39 -2.99
C TRP A 350 29.00 10.47 -4.51
N HIS A 351 28.97 11.71 -5.01
CA HIS A 351 28.76 12.08 -6.42
C HIS A 351 29.73 11.53 -7.47
N LEU A 352 30.80 10.83 -7.08
CA LEU A 352 31.75 10.20 -8.01
C LEU A 352 31.68 8.67 -7.96
N ASP A 353 30.73 8.14 -7.19
CA ASP A 353 30.56 6.69 -7.11
C ASP A 353 30.08 6.16 -8.48
N PRO A 354 30.79 5.17 -9.06
CA PRO A 354 30.42 4.60 -10.36
C PRO A 354 28.99 4.08 -10.43
N ARG A 355 28.38 3.71 -9.29
CA ARG A 355 26.99 3.28 -9.23
C ARG A 355 26.03 4.41 -9.57
N CYS A 356 26.29 5.62 -9.09
CA CYS A 356 25.44 6.78 -9.38
C CYS A 356 25.64 7.29 -10.81
N ASN A 357 26.82 7.08 -11.39
CA ASN A 357 27.10 7.47 -12.78
C ASN A 357 26.19 6.79 -13.79
N ARG A 358 25.68 5.59 -13.51
CA ARG A 358 24.70 4.91 -14.40
C ARG A 358 23.39 5.68 -14.50
N ILE A 359 22.98 6.38 -13.44
CA ILE A 359 21.76 7.19 -13.46
C ILE A 359 22.03 8.54 -14.15
N VAL A 360 23.29 8.99 -14.23
CA VAL A 360 23.64 10.31 -14.80
C VAL A 360 23.20 10.44 -16.25
N ASP A 361 23.34 9.38 -17.07
CA ASP A 361 22.99 9.47 -18.49
C ASP A 361 21.48 9.72 -18.69
N SER A 362 20.62 9.01 -17.94
CA SER A 362 19.17 9.29 -17.83
C SER A 362 18.83 10.59 -17.10
N ALA A 363 19.70 11.08 -16.23
CA ALA A 363 19.49 12.40 -15.63
C ALA A 363 19.82 13.51 -16.64
N ASP A 364 20.74 13.28 -17.57
CA ASP A 364 21.25 14.25 -18.54
C ASP A 364 20.28 14.48 -19.71
N ASP A 365 19.62 13.43 -20.22
CA ASP A 365 18.60 13.58 -21.26
C ASP A 365 17.32 14.26 -20.72
N ASP A 366 16.90 13.91 -19.50
CA ASP A 366 15.90 14.61 -18.70
C ASP A 366 16.31 16.08 -18.49
N CYS A 367 17.58 16.33 -18.17
CA CYS A 367 18.14 17.66 -18.01
C CYS A 367 17.86 18.53 -19.25
N ILE A 368 18.00 17.96 -20.45
CA ILE A 368 17.86 18.66 -21.75
C ILE A 368 16.41 18.75 -22.20
N SER A 369 15.61 17.74 -21.92
CA SER A 369 14.29 17.56 -22.54
C SER A 369 13.14 17.94 -21.61
N ALA A 370 13.33 17.83 -20.29
CA ALA A 370 12.25 18.06 -19.33
C ALA A 370 11.71 19.50 -19.37
N PRO A 371 10.39 19.67 -19.20
CA PRO A 371 9.83 21.01 -19.08
C PRO A 371 10.36 21.69 -17.82
N ASP A 372 10.64 22.99 -17.91
CA ASP A 372 10.90 23.79 -16.72
C ASP A 372 9.67 23.72 -15.81
N CYS A 373 9.86 23.61 -14.50
CA CYS A 373 8.81 23.65 -13.49
C CYS A 373 8.22 25.06 -13.33
N ALA A 374 7.99 25.76 -14.43
CA ALA A 374 7.29 27.04 -14.57
C ALA A 374 5.80 26.91 -14.22
N GLY A 375 5.51 26.40 -13.04
CA GLY A 375 4.18 26.22 -12.50
C GLY A 375 3.73 27.41 -11.65
N ASP A 376 2.51 27.29 -11.14
CA ASP A 376 2.02 28.15 -10.07
C ASP A 376 2.75 27.78 -8.77
N HIS A 377 3.24 28.78 -8.03
CA HIS A 377 3.82 28.63 -6.69
C HIS A 377 2.78 29.07 -5.66
N TYR A 378 2.75 28.44 -4.50
CA TYR A 378 1.71 28.67 -3.51
C TYR A 378 2.32 29.18 -2.20
N VAL A 379 1.76 30.24 -1.62
CA VAL A 379 2.28 30.86 -0.40
C VAL A 379 1.20 30.89 0.68
N ARG A 380 1.49 30.33 1.86
CA ARG A 380 0.55 30.20 2.98
C ARG A 380 1.18 30.63 4.32
N GLN A 381 0.48 31.46 5.09
CA GLN A 381 0.86 31.85 6.45
C GLN A 381 -0.34 31.83 7.43
N PRO A 382 -0.15 31.39 8.69
CA PRO A 382 1.05 30.71 9.21
C PRO A 382 1.25 29.36 8.50
N PHE A 383 2.48 28.82 8.53
CA PHE A 383 2.80 27.56 7.87
C PHE A 383 1.95 26.43 8.49
N ALA A 384 0.82 26.11 7.86
CA ALA A 384 0.22 24.80 7.97
C ALA A 384 0.98 23.89 7.00
N SER A 385 1.12 22.62 7.35
CA SER A 385 1.97 21.63 6.64
C SER A 385 1.70 21.45 5.14
N SER A 386 0.70 22.12 4.55
CA SER A 386 0.43 22.09 3.11
C SER A 386 -0.40 23.28 2.61
N CYS A 387 -0.28 23.57 1.31
CA CYS A 387 -1.12 24.52 0.57
C CYS A 387 -2.38 23.81 -0.01
N GLY A 388 -3.05 22.97 0.79
CA GLY A 388 -4.26 22.25 0.39
C GLY A 388 -4.03 21.37 -0.85
N SER A 389 -3.06 20.45 -0.75
CA SER A 389 -2.51 19.59 -1.82
C SER A 389 -1.81 20.29 -3.00
N LYS A 390 -1.68 21.62 -2.98
CA LYS A 390 -0.90 22.34 -4.00
C LYS A 390 0.60 22.38 -3.67
N ALA A 391 1.41 22.14 -4.69
CA ALA A 391 2.86 22.23 -4.65
C ALA A 391 3.41 23.02 -5.87
N PRO A 392 4.57 23.66 -5.72
CA PRO A 392 5.32 23.83 -4.46
C PRO A 392 4.68 24.84 -3.50
N CYS A 393 4.73 24.54 -2.19
CA CYS A 393 4.15 25.38 -1.11
C CYS A 393 5.25 26.03 -0.26
N TYR A 394 5.17 27.35 -0.09
CA TYR A 394 6.16 28.16 0.61
C TYR A 394 5.55 28.87 1.82
N SER A 395 6.34 29.01 2.88
CA SER A 395 5.99 29.77 4.08
C SER A 395 6.17 31.28 3.92
N THR A 396 6.90 31.72 2.90
CA THR A 396 7.20 33.13 2.61
C THR A 396 7.05 33.42 1.12
N ILE A 397 6.72 34.67 0.80
CA ILE A 397 6.68 35.18 -0.57
C ILE A 397 8.09 35.21 -1.15
N GLN A 398 9.12 35.54 -0.36
CA GLN A 398 10.49 35.56 -0.84
C GLN A 398 10.95 34.18 -1.34
N ASN A 399 10.70 33.10 -0.60
CA ASN A 399 11.14 31.76 -1.02
C ASN A 399 10.43 31.32 -2.31
N ALA A 400 9.13 31.66 -2.44
CA ALA A 400 8.41 31.41 -3.68
C ALA A 400 8.98 32.24 -4.85
N ILE A 401 9.34 33.51 -4.61
CA ILE A 401 9.99 34.35 -5.61
C ILE A 401 11.32 33.75 -6.02
N ASP A 402 12.16 33.31 -5.08
CA ASP A 402 13.49 32.79 -5.39
C ASP A 402 13.42 31.53 -6.24
N ALA A 403 12.51 30.61 -5.90
CA ALA A 403 12.28 29.37 -6.61
C ALA A 403 11.56 29.53 -7.97
N ALA A 404 10.76 30.57 -8.15
CA ALA A 404 9.99 30.77 -9.37
C ALA A 404 10.84 31.13 -10.60
N VAL A 405 10.39 30.73 -11.79
CA VAL A 405 10.99 31.10 -13.08
C VAL A 405 10.20 32.17 -13.79
N SER A 406 10.76 32.76 -14.86
CA SER A 406 10.04 33.77 -15.63
C SER A 406 8.77 33.19 -16.24
N GLY A 407 7.63 33.82 -16.00
CA GLY A 407 6.30 33.36 -16.39
C GLY A 407 5.47 32.76 -15.24
N SER A 408 6.11 32.33 -14.15
CA SER A 408 5.41 31.73 -13.00
C SER A 408 4.40 32.67 -12.36
N LYS A 409 3.31 32.09 -11.84
CA LYS A 409 2.37 32.79 -10.96
C LYS A 409 2.61 32.37 -9.53
N ILE A 410 2.71 33.31 -8.61
CA ILE A 410 2.80 33.07 -7.18
C ILE A 410 1.44 33.38 -6.58
N LYS A 411 0.67 32.34 -6.28
CA LYS A 411 -0.63 32.40 -5.64
C LYS A 411 -0.43 32.51 -4.12
N ILE A 412 -0.97 33.57 -3.52
CA ILE A 412 -0.77 33.92 -2.12
C ILE A 412 -2.12 33.84 -1.40
N GLN A 413 -2.15 33.11 -0.28
CA GLN A 413 -3.33 33.03 0.58
C GLN A 413 -3.76 34.43 1.05
N ALA A 414 -5.06 34.63 1.23
CA ALA A 414 -5.61 35.78 1.93
C ALA A 414 -4.99 35.90 3.34
N GLY A 415 -4.50 37.09 3.70
CA GLY A 415 -3.76 37.28 4.94
C GLY A 415 -2.88 38.53 4.94
N VAL A 416 -2.16 38.75 6.05
CA VAL A 416 -1.20 39.85 6.19
C VAL A 416 0.22 39.28 6.22
N TYR A 417 1.04 39.69 5.25
CA TYR A 417 2.43 39.27 5.09
C TYR A 417 3.34 40.46 5.41
N SER A 418 3.98 40.41 6.58
CA SER A 418 4.83 41.50 7.08
C SER A 418 6.28 41.45 6.58
N GLU A 419 6.63 40.44 5.78
CA GLU A 419 7.95 40.31 5.17
C GLU A 419 8.22 41.40 4.13
N LYS A 420 9.50 41.71 3.92
CA LYS A 420 9.96 42.53 2.79
C LYS A 420 10.62 41.58 1.81
N PHE A 421 10.18 41.58 0.56
CA PHE A 421 10.74 40.72 -0.46
C PHE A 421 11.27 41.53 -1.65
N ILE A 422 12.30 40.97 -2.29
CA ILE A 422 13.09 41.61 -3.33
C ILE A 422 13.26 40.66 -4.52
N LEU A 423 12.98 41.14 -5.73
CA LEU A 423 13.35 40.48 -6.96
C LEU A 423 14.71 41.00 -7.43
N ASN A 424 15.75 40.20 -7.21
CA ASN A 424 17.14 40.53 -7.56
C ASN A 424 17.63 39.86 -8.86
N THR A 425 16.77 39.11 -9.53
CA THR A 425 17.10 38.34 -10.74
C THR A 425 16.22 38.79 -11.92
N SER A 426 16.76 38.75 -13.13
CA SER A 426 16.04 39.13 -14.35
C SER A 426 15.00 38.09 -14.77
N LYS A 427 13.83 38.09 -14.11
CA LYS A 427 12.65 37.26 -14.45
C LYS A 427 11.35 38.06 -14.34
N SER A 428 10.30 37.60 -15.00
CA SER A 428 8.96 38.22 -14.94
C SER A 428 8.00 37.32 -14.19
N LEU A 429 7.44 37.77 -13.07
CA LEU A 429 6.54 36.97 -12.21
C LEU A 429 5.17 37.64 -12.08
N THR A 430 4.14 36.84 -11.79
CA THR A 430 2.81 37.35 -11.39
C THR A 430 2.49 36.95 -9.96
N LEU A 431 2.35 37.88 -9.03
CA LEU A 431 1.87 37.61 -7.68
C LEU A 431 0.34 37.81 -7.64
N GLN A 432 -0.39 36.76 -7.27
CA GLN A 432 -1.84 36.74 -7.20
C GLN A 432 -2.29 36.54 -5.76
N GLY A 433 -2.83 37.57 -5.12
CA GLY A 433 -3.36 37.50 -3.75
C GLY A 433 -4.80 36.98 -3.68
N GLY A 434 -5.29 36.78 -2.47
CA GLY A 434 -6.69 36.56 -2.15
C GLY A 434 -7.14 35.10 -2.14
N TRP A 435 -6.23 34.14 -2.24
CA TRP A 435 -6.60 32.73 -2.29
C TRP A 435 -7.08 32.18 -0.94
N ASP A 436 -8.02 31.26 -0.94
CA ASP A 436 -8.35 30.45 0.25
C ASP A 436 -7.24 29.43 0.57
N SER A 437 -7.37 28.70 1.67
CA SER A 437 -6.33 27.75 2.13
C SER A 437 -6.07 26.59 1.17
N ASP A 438 -7.03 26.29 0.30
CA ASP A 438 -6.98 25.21 -0.68
C ASP A 438 -6.69 25.71 -2.11
N PHE A 439 -6.51 27.02 -2.27
CA PHE A 439 -6.24 27.69 -3.54
C PHE A 439 -7.26 27.35 -4.64
N THR A 440 -8.53 27.22 -4.25
CA THR A 440 -9.66 26.96 -5.16
C THR A 440 -10.51 28.20 -5.40
N LYS A 441 -10.50 29.16 -4.47
CA LYS A 441 -11.28 30.41 -4.56
C LYS A 441 -10.42 31.62 -4.27
N GLN A 442 -10.71 32.72 -4.97
CA GLN A 442 -10.01 33.98 -4.83
C GLN A 442 -10.96 35.09 -4.38
N THR A 443 -10.60 35.80 -3.31
CA THR A 443 -11.28 37.01 -2.83
C THR A 443 -10.37 38.22 -3.06
N PRO A 444 -10.73 39.14 -3.97
CA PRO A 444 -9.93 40.32 -4.28
C PRO A 444 -9.59 41.17 -3.04
N ASN A 445 -8.37 41.71 -2.97
CA ASN A 445 -7.93 42.68 -1.96
C ASN A 445 -7.85 42.16 -0.51
N TRP A 446 -7.74 40.84 -0.32
CA TRP A 446 -7.61 40.22 1.01
C TRP A 446 -6.19 39.75 1.37
N THR A 447 -5.22 39.92 0.47
CA THR A 447 -3.80 39.72 0.77
C THR A 447 -3.10 41.07 0.92
N PHE A 448 -2.56 41.33 2.10
CA PHE A 448 -1.84 42.56 2.43
C PHE A 448 -0.34 42.28 2.47
N ILE A 449 0.43 43.00 1.66
CA ILE A 449 1.89 42.87 1.56
C ILE A 449 2.56 44.22 1.84
N LYS A 450 3.83 44.19 2.24
CA LYS A 450 4.68 45.39 2.17
C LYS A 450 5.04 45.71 0.73
N ALA A 451 5.45 46.96 0.49
CA ALA A 451 5.90 47.39 -0.83
C ALA A 451 7.09 46.52 -1.30
N PRO A 452 6.96 45.78 -2.43
CA PRO A 452 8.02 44.94 -2.93
C PRO A 452 9.10 45.78 -3.63
N LYS A 453 10.31 45.23 -3.75
CA LYS A 453 11.40 45.85 -4.50
C LYS A 453 11.80 44.94 -5.67
N ALA A 454 11.73 45.43 -6.91
CA ALA A 454 12.27 44.71 -8.06
C ALA A 454 13.53 45.43 -8.55
N ASN A 455 14.70 44.95 -8.12
CA ASN A 455 15.97 45.50 -8.57
C ASN A 455 16.31 45.04 -10.01
N GLN A 456 15.85 43.84 -10.38
CA GLN A 456 15.96 43.28 -11.73
C GLN A 456 14.62 42.59 -12.08
N GLY A 457 14.32 42.45 -13.38
CA GLY A 457 13.10 41.76 -13.83
C GLY A 457 11.82 42.58 -13.65
N SER A 458 10.68 41.88 -13.55
CA SER A 458 9.36 42.51 -13.37
C SER A 458 8.44 41.70 -12.45
N LEU A 459 7.65 42.41 -11.63
CA LEU A 459 6.58 41.84 -10.80
C LEU A 459 5.25 42.41 -11.26
N THR A 460 4.35 41.54 -11.69
CA THR A 460 2.94 41.87 -11.91
C THR A 460 2.17 41.54 -10.65
N LEU A 461 1.51 42.52 -10.05
CA LEU A 461 0.73 42.34 -8.83
C LEU A 461 -0.77 42.30 -9.16
N GLN A 462 -1.46 41.24 -8.74
CA GLN A 462 -2.88 41.04 -8.94
C GLN A 462 -3.55 40.67 -7.63
N MET A 463 -4.71 41.29 -7.34
CA MET A 463 -5.54 40.97 -6.16
C MET A 463 -4.81 41.09 -4.80
N VAL A 464 -3.71 41.83 -4.74
CA VAL A 464 -2.98 42.17 -3.51
C VAL A 464 -3.19 43.64 -3.15
N THR A 465 -3.13 43.96 -1.86
CA THR A 465 -3.14 45.33 -1.33
C THR A 465 -1.78 45.64 -0.71
N ILE A 466 -1.09 46.65 -1.23
CA ILE A 466 0.18 47.12 -0.65
C ILE A 466 -0.13 48.03 0.55
N ARG A 467 0.45 47.70 1.71
CA ARG A 467 0.43 48.56 2.89
C ARG A 467 1.87 49.03 3.22
N PRO A 468 2.06 50.31 3.58
CA PRO A 468 3.36 50.85 3.99
C PRO A 468 4.01 50.10 5.15
#